data_AF-A0A2K9LNS3-F1
#
_entry.id   AF-A0A2K9LNS3-F1
#
_cell.length_a   1.000
_cell.length_b   1.000
_cell.length_c   1.000
_cell.angle_alpha   90.00
_cell.angle_beta   90.00
_cell.angle_gamma   90.00
#
_symmetry.space_group_name_H-M   'P 1'
#
loop_
_entity.id
_entity.type
_entity.pdbx_description
1 polymer ?
#
loop_
_entity_poly.entity_id
_entity_poly.type
_entity_poly.pdbx_seq_one_letter_code
_entity_poly.pdbx_strand_id
1 'polypeptide(L)' 'MKKVKRSSPISSRYSLDKLESMVLRDISRLEEQLARVEGDSGNSTRLSTARTYRDMIVDRKKLLAQIQEQSNEFLGEAI' A
#
# COMPACT_ATOMS: atom_id res chain seq x y z
N MET A 1 21.41 -11.53 27.97
CA MET A 1 20.29 -11.02 27.13
C MET A 1 20.72 -9.71 26.51
N LYS A 2 20.95 -9.66 25.18
CA LYS A 2 21.31 -8.41 24.49
C LYS A 2 20.09 -7.48 24.53
N LYS A 3 20.20 -6.32 25.18
CA LYS A 3 19.16 -5.29 25.12
C LYS A 3 19.08 -4.80 23.67
N VAL A 4 18.06 -5.26 22.94
CA VAL A 4 17.72 -4.72 21.62
C VAL A 4 17.44 -3.24 21.83
N LYS A 5 18.28 -2.36 21.28
CA LYS A 5 18.02 -0.92 21.28
C LYS A 5 16.69 -0.75 20.54
N ARG A 6 15.64 -0.36 21.27
CA ARG A 6 14.37 0.07 20.66
C ARG A 6 14.74 1.11 19.62
N SER A 7 14.37 0.87 18.36
CA SER A 7 14.61 1.81 17.27
C SER A 7 14.14 3.19 17.71
N SER A 8 14.99 4.19 17.57
CA SER A 8 14.66 5.57 17.94
C SER A 8 13.39 6.00 17.20
N PRO A 9 12.49 6.81 17.80
CA PRO A 9 11.21 7.20 17.20
C PRO A 9 11.32 7.75 15.77
N ILE A 10 12.41 8.48 15.49
CA ILE A 10 12.73 9.04 14.17
C ILE A 10 12.99 7.95 13.12
N SER A 11 13.66 6.86 13.51
CA SER A 11 13.94 5.73 12.60
C SER A 11 12.66 4.98 12.24
N SER A 12 11.73 4.85 13.19
CA SER A 12 10.44 4.21 12.96
C SER A 12 9.54 5.07 12.07
N ARG A 13 9.50 6.39 12.28
CA ARG A 13 8.76 7.33 11.42
C ARG A 13 9.27 7.32 9.98
N TYR A 14 10.59 7.45 9.78
CA TYR A 14 11.20 7.36 8.45
C TYR A 14 10.88 6.03 7.74
N SER A 15 10.78 4.93 8.50
CA SER A 15 10.41 3.63 7.93
C SER A 15 8.93 3.57 7.52
N LEU A 16 8.02 4.23 8.25
CA LEU A 16 6.61 4.34 7.89
C LEU A 16 6.41 5.23 6.67
N ASP A 17 7.05 6.41 6.61
CA ASP A 17 6.97 7.31 5.45
C ASP A 17 7.47 6.65 4.17
N LYS A 18 8.55 5.86 4.28
CA LYS A 18 9.09 5.09 3.17
C LYS A 18 8.14 3.96 2.75
N LEU A 19 7.54 3.26 3.71
CA LEU A 19 6.58 2.20 3.44
C LEU A 19 5.32 2.76 2.77
N GLU A 20 4.80 3.88 3.24
CA GLU A 20 3.68 4.61 2.65
C GLU A 20 3.98 4.97 1.19
N SER A 21 5.13 5.57 0.93
CA SER A 21 5.59 5.93 -0.41
C SER A 21 5.70 4.71 -1.34
N MET A 22 6.15 3.57 -0.82
CA MET A 22 6.21 2.31 -1.58
C MET A 22 4.82 1.79 -1.93
N VAL A 23 3.89 1.81 -0.98
CA VAL A 23 2.51 1.34 -1.21
C VAL A 23 1.78 2.23 -2.22
N LEU A 24 1.96 3.56 -2.15
CA LEU A 24 1.39 4.49 -3.13
C LEU A 24 1.87 4.21 -4.57
N ARG A 25 3.18 3.94 -4.74
CA ARG A 25 3.75 3.56 -6.04
C ARG A 25 3.19 2.23 -6.54
N ASP A 26 2.99 1.26 -5.65
CA ASP A 26 2.44 -0.05 -5.99
C ASP A 26 0.98 0.05 -6.43
N ILE A 27 0.16 0.84 -5.71
CA ILE A 27 -1.22 1.15 -6.11
C ILE A 27 -1.24 1.77 -7.51
N SER A 28 -0.43 2.81 -7.74
CA SER A 28 -0.38 3.52 -9.03
C SER A 28 -0.02 2.57 -10.17
N ARG A 29 0.93 1.66 -9.95
CA ARG A 29 1.34 0.65 -10.92
C ARG A 29 0.22 -0.34 -11.22
N LEU A 30 -0.50 -0.80 -10.20
CA LEU A 30 -1.62 -1.73 -10.37
C LEU A 30 -2.79 -1.06 -11.11
N GLU A 31 -3.07 0.22 -10.83
CA GLU A 31 -4.08 1.01 -11.53
C GLU A 31 -3.72 1.18 -13.02
N GLU A 32 -2.44 1.45 -13.33
CA GLU A 32 -1.96 1.51 -14.72
C GLU A 32 -2.10 0.16 -15.44
N GLN A 33 -1.74 -0.95 -14.78
CA GLN A 33 -1.89 -2.29 -15.34
C GLN A 33 -3.36 -2.64 -15.58
N LEU A 34 -4.24 -2.28 -14.64
CA LEU A 34 -5.67 -2.47 -14.79
C LEU A 34 -6.21 -1.72 -16.01
N ALA A 35 -5.86 -0.43 -16.17
CA ALA A 35 -6.31 0.37 -17.30
C ALA A 35 -5.90 -0.24 -18.66
N ARG A 36 -4.69 -0.80 -18.75
CA ARG A 36 -4.21 -1.50 -19.96
C ARG A 36 -4.99 -2.79 -20.25
N VAL A 37 -5.43 -3.50 -19.21
CA VAL A 37 -6.21 -4.74 -19.36
C VAL A 37 -7.67 -4.45 -19.69
N GLU A 38 -8.27 -3.42 -19.10
CA GLU A 38 -9.65 -3.01 -19.33
C GLU A 38 -9.87 -2.39 -20.71
N GLY A 39 -8.85 -1.75 -21.30
CA GLY A 39 -8.91 -1.15 -22.64
C GLY A 39 -9.10 -2.15 -23.80
N ASP A 40 -9.12 -3.46 -23.53
CA ASP A 40 -9.25 -4.53 -24.53
C ASP A 40 -10.35 -5.52 -24.12
N SER A 41 -11.58 -5.06 -24.20
CA SER A 41 -12.79 -5.69 -23.64
C SER A 41 -13.25 -6.99 -24.33
N GLY A 42 -12.49 -7.52 -25.30
CA GLY A 42 -12.86 -8.70 -26.08
C GLY A 42 -12.38 -10.06 -25.54
N ASN A 43 -11.57 -10.10 -24.48
CA ASN A 43 -10.89 -11.32 -24.03
C ASN A 43 -11.29 -11.74 -22.60
N SER A 44 -11.86 -12.94 -22.44
CA SER A 44 -12.34 -13.47 -21.15
C SER A 44 -11.22 -13.66 -20.11
N THR A 45 -10.00 -14.02 -20.53
CA THR A 45 -8.82 -14.11 -19.66
C THR A 45 -8.45 -12.73 -19.11
N ARG A 46 -8.69 -11.65 -19.87
CA ARG A 46 -8.45 -10.29 -19.39
C ARG A 46 -9.47 -9.84 -18.36
N LEU A 47 -10.71 -10.35 -18.40
CA LEU A 47 -11.70 -10.09 -17.36
C LEU A 47 -11.31 -10.68 -16.01
N SER A 48 -10.75 -11.89 -15.96
CA SER A 48 -10.26 -12.48 -14.71
C SER A 48 -9.02 -11.75 -14.20
N THR A 49 -8.08 -11.39 -15.07
CA THR A 49 -6.91 -10.56 -14.69
C THR A 49 -7.32 -9.18 -14.17
N ALA A 50 -8.28 -8.51 -14.80
CA ALA A 50 -8.80 -7.22 -14.34
C ALA A 50 -9.45 -7.34 -12.94
N ARG A 51 -10.20 -8.42 -12.68
CA ARG A 51 -10.74 -8.69 -11.33
C ARG A 51 -9.61 -8.84 -10.31
N THR A 52 -8.59 -9.63 -10.61
CA THR A 52 -7.43 -9.80 -9.71
C THR A 52 -6.74 -8.46 -9.43
N TYR A 53 -6.51 -7.62 -10.43
CA TYR A 53 -5.91 -6.31 -10.20
C TYR A 53 -6.78 -5.39 -9.34
N ARG A 54 -8.11 -5.41 -9.52
CA ARG A 54 -9.03 -4.66 -8.64
C ARG A 54 -8.94 -5.13 -7.19
N ASP A 55 -8.93 -6.44 -6.96
CA ASP A 55 -8.81 -7.01 -5.61
C ASP A 55 -7.48 -6.60 -4.96
N MET A 56 -6.37 -6.69 -5.71
CA MET A 56 -5.06 -6.25 -5.24
C MET A 56 -5.05 -4.75 -4.91
N ILE A 57 -5.66 -3.90 -5.73
CA ILE A 57 -5.76 -2.45 -5.47
C ILE A 57 -6.53 -2.19 -4.17
N VAL A 58 -7.63 -2.90 -3.93
CA VAL A 58 -8.41 -2.79 -2.69
C VAL A 58 -7.56 -3.16 -1.48
N ASP A 59 -6.83 -4.28 -1.55
CA ASP A 59 -5.97 -4.73 -0.45
C ASP A 59 -4.83 -3.74 -0.18
N ARG A 60 -4.23 -3.15 -1.23
CA ARG A 60 -3.20 -2.13 -1.07
C ARG A 60 -3.72 -0.82 -0.52
N LYS A 61 -4.95 -0.41 -0.86
CA LYS A 61 -5.62 0.75 -0.24
C LYS A 61 -5.91 0.52 1.25
N LYS A 62 -6.30 -0.71 1.64
CA LYS A 62 -6.45 -1.07 3.06
C LYS A 62 -5.12 -1.02 3.81
N LEU A 63 -4.05 -1.57 3.23
CA LEU A 63 -2.71 -1.51 3.81
C LEU A 63 -2.23 -0.06 3.97
N LEU A 64 -2.48 0.80 2.98
CA LEU A 64 -2.15 2.22 3.06
C LEU A 64 -2.86 2.90 4.24
N ALA A 65 -4.15 2.64 4.41
CA ALA A 65 -4.91 3.19 5.54
C ALA A 65 -4.34 2.74 6.89
N GLN A 66 -3.95 1.47 7.03
CA GLN A 66 -3.31 0.95 8.25
C GLN A 66 -1.95 1.61 8.54
N ILE A 67 -1.15 1.87 7.50
CA ILE A 67 0.14 2.57 7.65
C ILE A 67 -0.09 4.01 8.10
N GLN A 68 -1.08 4.68 7.53
CA GLN A 68 -1.44 6.05 7.90
C GLN A 68 -1.98 6.13 9.33
N GLU A 69 -2.82 5.18 9.74
CA GLU A 69 -3.30 5.05 11.12
C GLU A 69 -2.12 4.87 12.10
N GLN A 70 -1.21 3.93 11.83
CA GLN A 70 -0.01 3.73 12.63
C GLN A 70 0.87 4.98 12.68
N SER A 71 1.04 5.68 11.55
CA SER A 71 1.79 6.93 11.49
C SER A 71 1.16 7.98 12.41
N ASN A 72 -0.16 8.16 12.36
CA ASN A 72 -0.89 9.11 13.20
C ASN A 72 -0.82 8.75 14.69
N GLU A 73 -0.92 7.46 15.04
CA GLU A 73 -0.70 6.97 16.41
C GLU A 73 0.70 7.32 16.90
N PHE A 74 1.72 7.13 16.06
CA PHE A 74 3.10 7.51 16.38
C PHE A 74 3.29 9.03 16.59
N LEU A 75 2.49 9.85 15.92
CA LEU A 75 2.51 11.31 16.06
C LEU A 75 1.71 11.83 17.28
N GLY A 76 0.93 10.95 17.92
CA GLY A 76 -0.04 11.38 18.93
C GLY A 76 -1.17 12.22 18.33
N GLU A 77 -1.41 12.11 17.03
CA GLU A 77 -2.50 12.76 16.30
C GLU A 77 -3.75 11.87 16.20
N ALA A 78 -3.71 10.68 16.79
CA ALA A 78 -4.89 9.84 16.98
C ALA A 78 -5.82 10.50 18.02
N ILE A 79 -6.99 10.97 17.56
CA ILE A 79 -8.09 11.50 18.40
C ILE A 79 -9.01 10.37 18.82
#